data_AF-A0A822YQT1-F1
#
_entry.id   AF-A0A822YQT1-F1
#
_cell.length_a   1.000
_cell.length_b   1.000
_cell.length_c   1.000
_cell.angle_alpha   90.00
_cell.angle_beta   90.00
_cell.angle_gamma   90.00
#
_symmetry.space_group_name_H-M   'P 1'
#
loop_
_entity.id
_entity.type
_entity.pdbx_description
1 polymer ?
#
loop_
_entity_poly.entity_id
_entity_poly.type
_entity_poly.pdbx_seq_one_letter_code
_entity_poly.pdbx_strand_id
1 'polypeptide(L)'
;MVLLVGKETVVWFWTFLEKVVQVSGKLECKELNEVNGRRFVAERRKNSRGRFVALLEFFGEGKKQMVCFPEGKLGIGWKEVSTVLKDFFGREGFGEGSSFEKEE
;
A
#
# COMPACT_ATOMS: atom_id res chain seq x y z
N MET A 1 17.73 3.75 2.67
CA MET A 1 16.71 2.91 3.34
C MET A 1 16.06 2.07 2.27
N VAL A 2 16.15 0.75 2.36
CA VAL A 2 15.60 -0.17 1.35
C VAL A 2 14.61 -1.09 2.06
N LEU A 3 13.33 -0.95 1.72
CA LEU A 3 12.28 -1.89 2.09
C LEU A 3 12.45 -3.11 1.17
N LEU A 4 12.91 -4.23 1.72
CA LEU A 4 12.93 -5.51 1.01
C LEU A 4 11.56 -6.15 1.18
N VAL A 5 10.73 -6.00 0.15
CA VAL A 5 9.33 -6.44 0.18
C VAL A 5 9.12 -7.55 -0.83
N GLY A 6 8.47 -8.65 -0.43
CA GLY A 6 8.09 -9.72 -1.34
C GLY A 6 6.93 -9.32 -2.24
N LYS A 7 6.74 -10.04 -3.37
CA LYS A 7 5.67 -9.80 -4.35
C LYS A 7 4.30 -9.71 -3.67
N GLU A 8 3.98 -10.64 -2.79
CA GLU A 8 2.72 -10.69 -2.03
C GLU A 8 2.42 -9.39 -1.29
N THR A 9 3.39 -8.87 -0.52
CA THR A 9 3.22 -7.63 0.22
C THR A 9 3.06 -6.43 -0.71
N VAL A 10 3.71 -6.43 -1.87
CA VAL A 10 3.51 -5.35 -2.85
C VAL A 10 2.13 -5.42 -3.48
N VAL A 11 1.62 -6.62 -3.81
CA VAL A 11 0.25 -6.80 -4.29
C VAL A 11 -0.74 -6.23 -3.28
N TRP A 12 -0.61 -6.65 -2.02
CA TRP A 12 -1.44 -6.16 -0.91
C TRP A 12 -1.38 -4.63 -0.79
N PHE A 13 -0.17 -4.06 -0.81
CA PHE A 13 0.00 -2.61 -0.67
C PHE A 13 -0.57 -1.84 -1.88
N TRP A 14 -0.46 -2.39 -3.09
CA TRP A 14 -1.08 -1.81 -4.27
C TRP A 14 -2.61 -1.81 -4.17
N THR A 15 -3.23 -2.91 -3.76
CA THR A 15 -4.68 -2.97 -3.50
C THR A 15 -5.10 -1.94 -2.46
N PHE A 16 -4.30 -1.76 -1.40
CA PHE A 16 -4.53 -0.71 -0.40
C PHE A 16 -4.49 0.69 -1.05
N LEU A 17 -3.50 0.98 -1.91
CA LEU A 17 -3.38 2.26 -2.61
C LEU A 17 -4.61 2.54 -3.51
N GLU A 18 -5.08 1.55 -4.26
CA GLU A 18 -6.26 1.70 -5.10
C GLU A 18 -7.52 2.01 -4.28
N LYS A 19 -7.69 1.32 -3.15
CA LYS A 19 -8.77 1.58 -2.20
C LYS A 19 -8.72 3.00 -1.66
N VAL A 20 -7.56 3.48 -1.19
CA VAL A 20 -7.47 4.83 -0.61
C VAL A 20 -7.62 5.95 -1.63
N VAL A 21 -7.31 5.71 -2.92
CA VAL A 21 -7.57 6.67 -4.01
C VAL A 21 -9.08 6.85 -4.24
N GLN A 22 -9.88 5.80 -4.05
CA GLN A 22 -11.34 5.86 -4.23
C GLN A 22 -12.07 6.48 -3.03
N VAL A 23 -11.49 6.41 -1.82
CA VAL A 23 -12.10 6.97 -0.61
C VAL A 23 -11.96 8.51 -0.60
N SER A 24 -13.07 9.21 -0.83
CA SER A 24 -13.17 10.65 -0.62
C SER A 24 -13.40 10.97 0.88
N GLY A 25 -12.81 12.05 1.39
CA GLY A 25 -13.03 12.52 2.76
C GLY A 25 -11.98 12.13 3.81
N LYS A 26 -12.41 12.17 5.10
CA LYS A 26 -11.56 12.12 6.31
C LYS A 26 -11.33 10.71 6.87
N LEU A 27 -11.84 9.64 6.24
CA LEU A 27 -11.68 8.29 6.79
C LEU A 27 -10.20 7.93 6.91
N GLU A 28 -9.76 7.73 8.15
CA GLU A 28 -8.49 7.08 8.44
C GLU A 28 -8.64 5.61 8.02
N CYS A 29 -7.81 5.17 7.07
CA CYS A 29 -7.82 3.81 6.58
C CYS A 29 -6.52 3.16 7.02
N LYS A 30 -6.61 2.01 7.69
CA LYS A 30 -5.46 1.27 8.20
C LYS A 30 -5.66 -0.22 7.94
N GLU A 31 -4.62 -0.85 7.41
CA GLU A 31 -4.59 -2.29 7.17
C GLU A 31 -3.29 -2.90 7.70
N LEU A 32 -3.37 -4.14 8.14
CA LEU A 32 -2.25 -4.95 8.61
C LEU A 32 -2.07 -6.11 7.62
N ASN A 33 -0.83 -6.43 7.31
CA ASN A 33 -0.46 -7.63 6.59
C ASN A 33 0.71 -8.32 7.30
N GLU A 34 0.70 -9.66 7.34
CA GLU A 34 1.79 -10.43 7.93
C GLU A 34 2.28 -11.45 6.91
N VAL A 35 3.56 -11.35 6.54
CA VAL A 35 4.19 -12.20 5.53
C VAL A 35 5.54 -12.68 6.06
N ASN A 36 5.74 -13.99 6.10
CA ASN A 36 7.00 -14.61 6.55
C ASN A 36 7.49 -14.12 7.93
N GLY A 37 6.57 -13.97 8.89
CA GLY A 37 6.88 -13.50 10.25
C GLY A 37 7.20 -12.01 10.37
N ARG A 38 7.03 -11.24 9.29
CA ARG A 38 7.15 -9.77 9.28
C ARG A 38 5.77 -9.15 9.23
N ARG A 39 5.57 -8.09 10.01
CA ARG A 39 4.29 -7.36 10.07
C ARG A 39 4.42 -6.03 9.34
N PHE A 40 3.47 -5.76 8.45
CA PHE A 40 3.36 -4.55 7.66
C PHE A 40 2.08 -3.82 8.03
N VAL A 41 2.15 -2.50 8.14
CA VAL A 41 0.99 -1.64 8.35
C VAL A 41 0.95 -0.60 7.26
N ALA A 42 -0.18 -0.51 6.54
CA ALA A 42 -0.45 0.56 5.60
C ALA A 42 -1.53 1.46 6.19
N GLU A 43 -1.29 2.76 6.21
CA GLU A 43 -2.22 3.71 6.83
C GLU A 43 -2.30 5.03 6.08
N ARG A 44 -3.52 5.50 5.82
CA ARG A 44 -3.78 6.84 5.31
C ARG A 44 -3.84 7.82 6.47
N ARG A 45 -2.97 8.82 6.43
CA ARG A 45 -2.83 9.85 7.47
C ARG A 45 -2.91 11.26 6.88
N LYS A 46 -3.10 12.24 7.75
CA LYS A 46 -3.03 13.67 7.44
C LYS A 46 -2.18 14.40 8.48
N ASN A 47 -1.32 15.30 8.03
CA ASN A 47 -0.61 16.25 8.89
C ASN A 47 -0.74 17.67 8.31
N SER A 48 -0.01 18.63 8.89
CA SER A 48 0.00 20.03 8.43
C SER A 48 0.49 20.22 6.99
N ARG A 49 1.19 19.23 6.41
CA ARG A 49 1.69 19.24 5.02
C ARG A 49 0.75 18.55 4.03
N GLY A 50 -0.33 17.94 4.49
CA GLY A 50 -1.33 17.27 3.64
C GLY A 50 -1.57 15.81 4.01
N ARG A 51 -2.20 15.08 3.09
CA ARG A 51 -2.48 13.65 3.22
C ARG A 51 -1.32 12.82 2.67
N PHE A 52 -1.10 11.68 3.28
CA PHE A 52 -0.09 10.72 2.86
C PHE A 52 -0.50 9.30 3.26
N VAL A 53 0.09 8.31 2.59
CA VAL A 53 0.05 6.91 3.02
C VAL A 53 1.37 6.60 3.69
N ALA A 54 1.36 6.03 4.90
CA ALA A 54 2.54 5.45 5.51
C ALA A 54 2.50 3.93 5.36
N LEU A 55 3.60 3.36 4.88
CA LEU A 55 3.87 1.93 4.90
C LEU A 55 4.93 1.67 5.96
N LEU A 56 4.58 0.93 7.00
CA LEU A 56 5.46 0.55 8.09
C LEU A 56 5.77 -0.94 7.98
N GLU A 57 7.02 -1.32 8.14
CA GLU A 57 7.43 -2.70 8.39
C GLU A 57 7.97 -2.80 9.81
N PHE A 58 7.49 -3.79 10.54
CA PHE A 58 7.95 -4.17 11.86
C PHE A 58 8.79 -5.44 11.76
N PHE A 59 10.00 -5.38 12.31
CA PHE A 59 10.91 -6.50 12.46
C PHE A 59 11.17 -6.74 13.95
N GLY A 60 11.75 -7.90 14.29
CA GLY A 60 11.98 -8.31 15.68
C GLY A 60 12.60 -7.21 16.57
N GLU A 61 12.33 -7.30 17.87
CA GLU A 61 12.83 -6.37 18.91
C GLU A 61 12.31 -4.92 18.80
N GLY A 62 11.10 -4.72 18.28
CA GLY A 62 10.45 -3.39 18.28
C GLY A 62 11.04 -2.40 17.27
N LYS A 63 11.94 -2.86 16.39
CA LYS A 63 12.48 -2.05 15.31
C LYS A 63 11.44 -1.94 14.19
N LYS A 64 11.37 -0.76 13.57
CA LYS A 64 10.47 -0.48 12.45
C LYS A 64 11.13 0.39 11.40
N GLN A 65 10.75 0.21 10.15
CA GLN A 65 11.03 1.17 9.08
C GLN A 65 9.72 1.68 8.50
N MET A 66 9.75 2.88 7.92
CA MET A 66 8.57 3.54 7.41
C MET A 66 8.90 4.30 6.12
N VAL A 67 8.05 4.16 5.12
CA VAL A 67 8.04 5.03 3.93
C VAL A 67 6.71 5.76 3.87
N CYS A 68 6.77 7.06 3.56
CA CYS A 68 5.59 7.89 3.40
C CYS A 68 5.42 8.28 1.92
N PHE A 69 4.22 8.08 1.40
CA PHE A 69 3.81 8.40 0.04
C PHE A 69 2.85 9.60 0.08
N PRO A 70 3.30 10.82 -0.26
CA PRO A 70 2.43 11.99 -0.30
C PRO A 70 1.30 11.78 -1.31
N GLU A 71 0.11 12.29 -1.00
CA GLU A 71 -1.04 12.26 -1.92
C GLU A 71 -0.74 12.98 -3.25
N GLY A 72 0.03 14.06 -3.18
CA GLY A 72 0.18 15.00 -4.29
C GLY A 72 -1.12 15.76 -4.59
N LYS A 73 -1.15 16.47 -5.72
CA LYS A 73 -2.33 17.22 -6.15
C LYS A 73 -3.42 16.23 -6.59
N LEU A 74 -4.61 16.29 -5.98
CA LEU A 74 -5.77 15.45 -6.34
C LEU A 74 -5.47 13.94 -6.38
N GLY A 75 -4.59 13.43 -5.50
CA GLY A 75 -4.27 12.00 -5.44
C GLY A 75 -3.29 11.50 -6.50
N ILE A 76 -2.68 12.39 -7.30
CA ILE A 76 -1.74 12.01 -8.38
C ILE A 76 -0.55 11.22 -7.83
N GLY A 77 0.01 11.59 -6.67
CA GLY A 77 1.18 10.90 -6.11
C GLY A 77 0.90 9.44 -5.78
N TRP A 78 -0.30 9.13 -5.25
CA TRP A 78 -0.69 7.74 -5.02
C TRP A 78 -0.94 6.97 -6.32
N LYS A 79 -1.53 7.62 -7.32
CA LYS A 79 -1.77 7.01 -8.64
C LYS A 79 -0.46 6.67 -9.35
N GLU A 80 0.51 7.57 -9.33
CA GLU A 80 1.84 7.34 -9.92
C GLU A 80 2.55 6.15 -9.27
N VAL A 81 2.50 6.06 -7.93
CA VAL A 81 3.05 4.92 -7.21
C VAL A 81 2.32 3.63 -7.61
N SER A 82 0.99 3.63 -7.64
CA SER A 82 0.22 2.45 -8.08
C SER A 82 0.58 2.02 -9.50
N THR A 83 0.76 2.97 -10.43
CA THR A 83 1.19 2.67 -11.80
C THR A 83 2.57 2.01 -11.82
N VAL A 84 3.55 2.56 -11.08
CA VAL A 84 4.90 1.99 -11.03
C VAL A 84 4.89 0.58 -10.42
N LEU A 85 4.13 0.35 -9.35
CA LEU A 85 4.01 -0.98 -8.75
C LEU A 85 3.35 -1.97 -9.72
N LYS A 86 2.27 -1.54 -10.39
CA LYS A 86 1.59 -2.35 -11.41
C LYS A 86 2.52 -2.69 -12.57
N ASP A 87 3.30 -1.75 -13.08
CA ASP A 87 4.21 -1.98 -14.19
C ASP A 87 5.36 -2.91 -13.82
N PHE A 88 5.91 -2.74 -12.61
CA PHE A 88 7.02 -3.58 -12.13
C PHE A 88 6.56 -5.02 -11.92
N PHE A 89 5.42 -5.24 -11.27
CA PHE A 89 4.94 -6.60 -10.95
C PHE A 89 4.03 -7.21 -12.03
N GLY A 90 3.47 -6.42 -12.94
CA GLY A 90 2.69 -6.88 -14.09
C GLY A 90 3.55 -7.50 -15.18
N ARG A 91 4.82 -7.07 -15.33
CA ARG A 91 5.81 -7.71 -16.21
C ARG A 91 6.24 -9.10 -15.71
N GLU A 92 6.10 -9.35 -14.41
CA GLU A 92 6.44 -10.61 -13.72
C GLU A 92 5.27 -11.62 -13.68
N GLY A 93 4.23 -11.43 -14.50
CA GLY A 93 3.05 -12.30 -14.53
C GLY A 93 2.27 -12.25 -13.20
N PHE A 94 1.31 -11.34 -13.11
CA PHE A 94 0.13 -11.62 -12.30
C PHE A 94 -0.65 -12.68 -13.07
N GLY A 95 -0.64 -13.92 -12.58
CA GLY A 95 -1.60 -14.90 -13.08
C GLY A 95 -3.00 -14.31 -12.91
N GLU A 96 -3.70 -14.11 -14.02
CA GLU A 96 -5.16 -13.98 -14.02
C GLU A 96 -5.73 -15.17 -13.26
N GLY A 97 -6.23 -14.94 -12.05
CA GLY A 97 -6.59 -16.05 -11.17
C GLY A 97 -7.13 -15.63 -9.81
N SER A 98 -8.01 -14.64 -9.77
CA SER A 98 -9.05 -14.59 -8.72
C SER A 98 -10.18 -13.70 -9.20
N SER A 99 -11.13 -14.32 -9.89
CA SER A 99 -12.50 -13.81 -10.00
C SER A 99 -12.98 -13.51 -8.58
N PHE A 100 -13.28 -12.25 -8.29
CA PHE A 100 -14.16 -11.91 -7.18
C PHE A 100 -15.56 -12.40 -7.59
N GLU A 101 -15.92 -13.59 -7.12
CA GLU A 101 -17.31 -14.00 -7.05
C GLU A 101 -18.03 -12.98 -6.16
N LYS A 102 -18.94 -12.22 -6.78
CA LYS A 102 -20.00 -11.54 -6.04
C LYS A 102 -21.00 -12.62 -5.66
N GLU A 103 -21.07 -12.97 -4.38
CA GLU A 103 -22.28 -13.58 -3.84
C GLU A 103 -23.33 -12.48 -3.66
N GLU A 104 -24.49 -12.71 -4.28
CA GLU A 104 -25.77 -12.00 -4.05
C GLU A 104 -26.38 -12.39 -2.70
#